data_AF-A0A6L5EZ49-F1
#
_entry.id   AF-A0A6L5EZ49-F1
#
_cell.length_a   1.000
_cell.length_b   1.000
_cell.length_c   1.000
_cell.angle_alpha   90.00
_cell.angle_beta   90.00
_cell.angle_gamma   90.00
#
_symmetry.space_group_name_H-M   'P 1'
#
loop_
_entity.id
_entity.type
_entity.pdbx_description
1 polymer ?
#
loop_
_entity_poly.entity_id
_entity_poly.type
_entity_poly.pdbx_seq_one_letter_code
_entity_poly.pdbx_strand_id
1 'polypeptide(L)'
;MAMANQPQASGRTERSERAVQRPAWPQWLALLVGLVYAVFTVTAIAMGDDATDRFGRQQIMPGLGASWVLTVVHAGTALWGLLAALRRSATKLFGVAIFMAYIGLSAYSVPAVITTTQFELLNVGWGNAALYLITTLAGLAISIGASGGKPFPTEPPRDTDEVM
;
A
#
# COMPACT_ATOMS: atom_id res chain seq x y z
N MET A 1 32.27 55.27 16.55
CA MET A 1 32.41 53.94 17.16
C MET A 1 31.29 53.08 16.60
N ALA A 2 31.57 52.30 15.55
CA ALA A 2 30.57 51.67 14.70
C ALA A 2 30.20 50.28 15.25
N MET A 3 28.91 50.07 15.54
CA MET A 3 28.35 48.78 15.93
C MET A 3 28.32 47.84 14.72
N ALA A 4 29.00 46.70 14.86
CA ALA A 4 29.09 45.65 13.86
C ALA A 4 27.74 44.93 13.71
N ASN A 5 27.20 45.00 12.49
CA ASN A 5 26.07 44.23 12.03
C ASN A 5 26.56 42.79 11.76
N GLN A 6 26.15 41.81 12.58
CA GLN A 6 26.36 40.38 12.27
C GLN A 6 25.06 39.74 11.75
N PRO A 7 24.80 39.79 10.45
CA PRO A 7 23.90 38.85 9.81
C PRO A 7 24.72 37.64 9.36
N GLN A 8 24.38 36.43 9.80
CA GLN A 8 24.54 35.14 9.09
C GLN A 8 24.71 33.96 10.07
N ALA A 9 23.62 33.59 10.75
CA ALA A 9 23.53 32.28 11.41
C ALA A 9 22.24 31.51 11.09
N SER A 10 21.36 32.04 10.23
CA SER A 10 20.05 31.41 9.92
C SER A 10 20.07 30.43 8.74
N GLY A 11 21.15 30.36 7.95
CA GLY A 11 21.16 29.58 6.70
C GLY A 11 21.68 28.14 6.79
N ARG A 12 22.22 27.71 7.94
CA ARG A 12 22.90 26.40 8.05
C ARG A 12 22.00 25.29 8.61
N THR A 13 20.93 25.65 9.33
CA THR A 13 19.97 24.68 9.89
C THR A 13 19.02 24.12 8.83
N GLU A 14 18.52 24.94 7.90
CA GLU A 14 17.55 24.48 6.89
C GLU A 14 18.14 23.53 5.82
N ARG A 15 19.46 23.57 5.59
CA ARG A 15 20.12 22.74 4.55
C ARG A 15 20.42 21.32 4.99
N SER A 16 20.55 21.07 6.30
CA SER A 16 20.71 19.72 6.86
C SER A 16 19.38 18.97 7.04
N GLU A 17 18.24 19.66 7.03
CA GLU A 17 16.91 19.06 7.24
C GLU A 17 16.33 18.36 6.02
N ARG A 18 16.93 18.52 4.84
CA ARG A 18 16.65 17.68 3.66
C ARG A 18 17.65 16.55 3.54
N ALA A 19 18.12 16.00 4.66
CA ALA A 19 18.63 14.63 4.63
C ALA A 19 17.55 13.77 3.98
N VAL A 20 17.82 13.29 2.77
CA VAL A 20 16.90 12.47 1.98
C VAL A 20 16.50 11.30 2.89
N GLN A 21 15.32 11.40 3.51
CA GLN A 21 14.78 10.33 4.31
C GLN A 21 14.53 9.19 3.34
N ARG A 22 15.46 8.22 3.33
CA ARG A 22 15.36 7.05 2.47
C ARG A 22 13.99 6.43 2.73
N PRO A 23 13.25 6.06 1.68
CA PRO A 23 11.94 5.46 1.88
C PRO A 23 12.12 4.23 2.76
N ALA A 24 11.38 4.19 3.86
CA ALA A 24 11.42 3.03 4.74
C ALA A 24 10.87 1.83 3.95
N TRP A 25 11.38 0.63 4.23
CA TRP A 25 10.94 -0.60 3.55
C TRP A 25 9.39 -0.78 3.45
N PRO A 26 8.54 -0.31 4.39
CA PRO A 26 7.08 -0.41 4.23
C PRO A 26 6.54 0.46 3.09
N GLN A 27 7.18 1.60 2.80
CA GLN A 27 6.81 2.47 1.67
C GLN A 27 7.15 1.81 0.33
N TRP A 28 8.31 1.14 0.25
CA TRP A 28 8.67 0.35 -0.94
C TRP A 28 7.70 -0.80 -1.17
N LEU A 29 7.28 -1.49 -0.09
CA LEU A 29 6.30 -2.56 -0.20
C LEU A 29 4.91 -2.02 -0.61
N ALA A 30 4.46 -0.90 -0.06
CA ALA A 30 3.22 -0.25 -0.47
C ALA A 30 3.26 0.19 -1.95
N LEU A 31 4.41 0.74 -2.39
CA LEU A 31 4.63 1.11 -3.79
C LEU A 31 4.55 -0.12 -4.71
N LEU A 32 5.20 -1.22 -4.32
CA LEU A 32 5.20 -2.46 -5.08
C LEU A 32 3.78 -3.02 -5.22
N VAL A 33 3.01 -3.08 -4.12
CA VAL A 33 1.60 -3.48 -4.15
C VAL A 33 0.82 -2.57 -5.10
N GLY A 34 0.97 -1.24 -4.96
CA GLY A 34 0.30 -0.28 -5.84
C GLY A 34 0.63 -0.49 -7.32
N LEU A 35 1.89 -0.76 -7.65
CA LEU A 35 2.34 -1.00 -9.02
C LEU A 35 1.80 -2.31 -9.59
N VAL A 36 1.79 -3.40 -8.80
CA VAL A 36 1.22 -4.69 -9.21
C VAL A 36 -0.26 -4.53 -9.55
N TYR A 37 -1.03 -3.87 -8.68
CA TYR A 37 -2.45 -3.61 -8.95
C TYR A 37 -2.66 -2.65 -10.13
N ALA A 38 -1.77 -1.68 -10.35
CA ALA A 38 -1.83 -0.81 -11.52
C ALA A 38 -1.67 -1.61 -12.82
N VAL A 39 -0.73 -2.55 -12.87
CA VAL A 39 -0.53 -3.44 -14.02
C VAL A 39 -1.79 -4.28 -14.26
N PHE A 40 -2.38 -4.86 -13.21
CA PHE A 40 -3.63 -5.62 -13.36
C PHE A 40 -4.78 -4.75 -13.87
N THR A 41 -4.95 -3.53 -13.36
CA THR A 41 -5.96 -2.59 -13.83
C THR A 41 -5.75 -2.21 -15.29
N VAL A 42 -4.53 -1.84 -15.68
CA VAL A 42 -4.22 -1.48 -17.07
C VAL A 42 -4.45 -2.68 -18.00
N THR A 43 -4.04 -3.88 -17.58
CA THR A 43 -4.25 -5.11 -18.35
C THR A 43 -5.74 -5.40 -18.53
N ALA A 44 -6.54 -5.28 -17.47
CA ALA A 44 -7.99 -5.48 -17.53
C ALA A 44 -8.67 -4.46 -18.47
N ILE A 45 -8.29 -3.18 -18.38
CA ILE A 45 -8.84 -2.13 -19.26
C ILE A 45 -8.41 -2.35 -20.71
N ALA A 46 -7.15 -2.70 -20.95
CA ALA A 46 -6.61 -2.90 -22.30
C ALA A 46 -7.21 -4.14 -22.99
N MET A 47 -7.56 -5.17 -22.23
CA MET A 47 -8.21 -6.38 -22.73
C MET A 47 -9.70 -6.17 -23.05
N GLY A 48 -10.36 -5.23 -22.36
CA GLY A 48 -11.74 -4.83 -22.62
C GLY A 48 -12.74 -6.00 -22.64
N ASP A 49 -13.89 -5.77 -23.27
CA ASP A 49 -14.96 -6.78 -23.41
C ASP A 49 -14.56 -7.91 -24.39
N ASP A 50 -13.64 -7.63 -25.32
CA ASP A 50 -13.14 -8.57 -26.35
C ASP A 50 -12.54 -9.85 -25.75
N ALA A 51 -11.97 -9.78 -24.54
CA ALA A 51 -11.43 -10.95 -23.87
C ALA A 51 -12.54 -11.89 -23.36
N THR A 52 -13.67 -11.32 -22.90
CA THR A 52 -14.84 -12.06 -22.43
C THR A 52 -15.48 -12.88 -23.55
N ASP A 53 -15.51 -12.33 -24.75
CA ASP A 53 -16.08 -12.98 -25.94
C ASP A 53 -15.13 -14.02 -26.55
N ARG A 54 -13.80 -13.77 -26.53
CA ARG A 54 -12.81 -14.67 -27.16
C ARG A 54 -12.41 -15.87 -26.31
N PHE A 55 -12.42 -15.76 -24.99
CA PHE A 55 -11.99 -16.84 -24.10
C PHE A 55 -13.14 -17.50 -23.34
N GLY A 56 -14.38 -17.08 -23.61
CA GLY A 56 -15.55 -17.41 -22.80
C GLY A 56 -15.41 -16.90 -21.36
N ARG A 57 -16.47 -16.98 -20.57
CA ARG A 57 -16.45 -16.58 -19.14
C ARG A 57 -15.40 -17.33 -18.30
N GLN A 58 -14.79 -18.39 -18.85
CA GLN A 58 -13.93 -19.30 -18.11
C GLN A 58 -12.41 -19.14 -18.35
N GLN A 59 -11.94 -18.35 -19.32
CA GLN A 59 -10.48 -18.37 -19.66
C GLN A 59 -9.85 -17.01 -20.02
N ILE A 60 -10.33 -15.89 -19.48
CA ILE A 60 -9.56 -14.63 -19.57
C ILE A 60 -8.34 -14.73 -18.63
N MET A 61 -7.25 -15.31 -19.15
CA MET A 61 -6.08 -15.75 -18.38
C MET A 61 -6.44 -16.79 -17.28
N PRO A 62 -5.55 -17.74 -16.92
CA PRO A 62 -5.81 -18.62 -15.79
C PRO A 62 -5.85 -17.78 -14.49
N GLY A 63 -7.04 -17.35 -14.06
CA GLY A 63 -7.27 -16.72 -12.77
C GLY A 63 -7.47 -15.21 -12.72
N LEU A 64 -7.68 -14.52 -13.85
CA LEU A 64 -7.99 -13.06 -13.90
C LEU A 64 -9.40 -12.79 -14.46
N GLY A 65 -10.39 -13.57 -14.03
CA GLY A 65 -11.79 -13.15 -14.17
C GLY A 65 -11.96 -11.85 -13.40
N ALA A 66 -11.99 -10.71 -14.10
CA ALA A 66 -12.16 -9.41 -13.50
C ALA A 66 -13.52 -8.87 -13.90
N SER A 67 -14.50 -8.99 -13.00
CA SER A 67 -15.70 -8.17 -13.12
C SER A 67 -15.30 -6.69 -13.12
N TRP A 68 -16.15 -5.83 -13.68
CA TRP A 68 -15.92 -4.38 -13.61
C TRP A 68 -15.69 -3.90 -12.17
N VAL A 69 -16.37 -4.53 -11.20
CA VAL A 69 -16.22 -4.26 -9.75
C VAL A 69 -14.80 -4.52 -9.30
N LEU A 70 -14.23 -5.68 -9.65
CA LEU A 70 -12.85 -6.03 -9.31
C LEU A 70 -11.84 -5.09 -9.94
N THR A 71 -12.10 -4.66 -11.19
CA THR A 71 -11.25 -3.67 -11.86
C THR A 71 -11.20 -2.35 -11.10
N VAL A 72 -12.35 -1.88 -10.58
CA VAL A 72 -12.43 -0.69 -9.73
C VAL A 72 -11.70 -0.89 -8.39
N VAL A 73 -11.86 -2.04 -7.75
CA VAL A 73 -11.15 -2.36 -6.50
C VAL A 73 -9.63 -2.39 -6.72
N HIS A 74 -9.17 -3.00 -7.81
CA HIS A 74 -7.76 -3.02 -8.20
C HIS A 74 -7.25 -1.61 -8.50
N ALA A 75 -8.01 -0.79 -9.22
CA ALA A 75 -7.64 0.59 -9.53
C ALA A 75 -7.52 1.44 -8.26
N GLY A 76 -8.48 1.30 -7.34
CA GLY A 76 -8.45 1.98 -6.04
C GLY A 76 -7.26 1.53 -5.19
N THR A 77 -6.98 0.23 -5.17
CA THR A 77 -5.80 -0.34 -4.48
C THR A 77 -4.50 0.19 -5.09
N ALA A 78 -4.41 0.24 -6.42
CA ALA A 78 -3.27 0.76 -7.15
C ALA A 78 -2.99 2.22 -6.79
N LEU A 79 -4.00 3.08 -6.98
CA LEU A 79 -3.89 4.51 -6.70
C LEU A 79 -3.55 4.76 -5.24
N TRP A 80 -4.22 4.08 -4.31
CA TRP A 80 -3.96 4.28 -2.90
C TRP A 80 -2.57 3.79 -2.49
N GLY A 81 -2.08 2.67 -3.03
CA GLY A 81 -0.72 2.19 -2.77
C GLY A 81 0.36 3.15 -3.25
N LEU A 82 0.19 3.72 -4.45
CA LEU A 82 1.09 4.74 -4.98
C LEU A 82 1.10 6.00 -4.10
N LEU A 83 -0.08 6.49 -3.70
CA LEU A 83 -0.21 7.67 -2.83
C LEU A 83 0.32 7.41 -1.41
N ALA A 84 0.08 6.20 -0.87
CA ALA A 84 0.50 5.81 0.47
C ALA A 84 2.03 5.69 0.59
N ALA A 85 2.73 5.38 -0.50
CA ALA A 85 4.19 5.36 -0.53
C ALA A 85 4.80 6.76 -0.27
N LEU A 86 4.06 7.84 -0.56
CA LEU A 86 4.54 9.22 -0.43
C LEU A 86 4.60 9.71 1.03
N ARG A 87 3.85 9.09 1.96
CA ARG A 87 3.76 9.55 3.35
C ARG A 87 3.70 8.38 4.33
N ARG A 88 4.59 8.35 5.33
CA ARG A 88 4.70 7.27 6.31
C ARG A 88 3.40 6.99 7.09
N SER A 89 2.66 8.04 7.45
CA SER A 89 1.35 7.92 8.10
C SER A 89 0.31 7.27 7.19
N ALA A 90 0.29 7.63 5.92
CA ALA A 90 -0.59 7.03 4.91
C ALA A 90 -0.21 5.57 4.63
N THR A 91 1.09 5.23 4.63
CA THR A 91 1.57 3.86 4.50
C THR A 91 1.01 2.93 5.58
N LYS A 92 0.97 3.39 6.84
CA LYS A 92 0.39 2.62 7.95
C LYS A 92 -1.09 2.37 7.73
N LEU A 93 -1.84 3.42 7.41
CA LEU A 93 -3.28 3.33 7.18
C LEU A 93 -3.60 2.40 6.01
N PHE A 94 -2.84 2.53 4.91
CA PHE A 94 -2.93 1.65 3.76
C PHE A 94 -2.70 0.18 4.14
N GLY A 95 -1.65 -0.14 4.91
CA GLY A 95 -1.38 -1.51 5.36
C GLY A 95 -2.55 -2.13 6.13
N VAL A 96 -3.12 -1.41 7.09
CA VAL A 96 -4.28 -1.87 7.88
C VAL A 96 -5.50 -2.06 6.98
N ALA A 97 -5.80 -1.09 6.13
CA ALA A 97 -6.99 -1.13 5.29
C ALA A 97 -6.92 -2.25 4.25
N ILE A 98 -5.76 -2.43 3.60
CA ILE A 98 -5.52 -3.51 2.64
C ILE A 98 -5.61 -4.87 3.31
N PHE A 99 -5.02 -5.03 4.50
CA PHE A 99 -5.16 -6.28 5.25
C PHE A 99 -6.63 -6.62 5.49
N MET A 100 -7.44 -5.67 5.98
CA MET A 100 -8.85 -5.89 6.27
C MET A 100 -9.71 -6.12 5.01
N ALA A 101 -9.44 -5.40 3.92
CA ALA A 101 -10.16 -5.59 2.67
C ALA A 101 -9.84 -6.96 2.05
N TYR A 102 -8.55 -7.28 1.92
CA TYR A 102 -8.11 -8.47 1.21
C TYR A 102 -8.24 -9.75 2.02
N ILE A 103 -8.26 -9.71 3.36
CA ILE A 103 -8.60 -10.92 4.15
C ILE A 103 -10.04 -11.36 3.89
N GLY A 104 -10.97 -10.40 3.74
CA GLY A 104 -12.35 -10.68 3.35
C GLY A 104 -12.44 -11.28 1.94
N LEU A 105 -11.74 -10.67 0.97
CA LEU A 105 -11.68 -11.20 -0.41
C LEU A 105 -11.01 -12.58 -0.46
N SER A 106 -9.96 -12.81 0.33
CA SER A 106 -9.29 -14.11 0.44
C SER A 106 -10.25 -15.16 1.00
N ALA A 107 -10.96 -14.85 2.08
CA ALA A 107 -11.95 -15.74 2.67
C ALA A 107 -13.11 -16.03 1.70
N TYR A 108 -13.57 -15.02 0.95
CA TYR A 108 -14.58 -15.19 -0.11
C TYR A 108 -14.08 -16.07 -1.26
N SER A 109 -12.81 -15.94 -1.63
CA SER A 109 -12.25 -16.65 -2.78
C SER A 109 -12.22 -18.17 -2.59
N VAL A 110 -12.08 -18.68 -1.36
CA VAL A 110 -12.01 -20.12 -1.07
C VAL A 110 -13.27 -20.86 -1.52
N PRO A 111 -14.49 -20.52 -1.06
CA PRO A 111 -15.70 -21.18 -1.55
C PRO A 111 -16.00 -20.87 -3.02
N ALA A 112 -15.63 -19.68 -3.52
CA ALA A 112 -15.81 -19.33 -4.93
C ALA A 112 -15.04 -20.28 -5.85
N VAL A 113 -13.74 -20.48 -5.62
CA VAL A 113 -12.93 -21.35 -6.48
C VAL A 113 -13.30 -22.84 -6.38
N ILE A 114 -13.94 -23.27 -5.30
CA ILE A 114 -14.35 -24.67 -5.07
C ILE A 114 -15.70 -24.99 -5.72
N THR A 115 -16.66 -24.07 -5.62
CA THR A 115 -18.05 -24.37 -5.96
C THR A 115 -18.40 -24.10 -7.42
N THR A 116 -17.59 -23.31 -8.14
CA THR A 116 -17.72 -23.01 -9.58
C THR A 116 -19.18 -22.80 -10.00
N THR A 117 -19.90 -21.94 -9.27
CA THR A 117 -21.34 -21.77 -9.47
C THR A 117 -21.63 -20.64 -10.45
N GLN A 118 -22.75 -20.76 -11.18
CA GLN A 118 -23.17 -19.77 -12.19
C GLN A 118 -23.55 -18.40 -11.60
N PHE A 119 -23.57 -18.27 -10.27
CA PHE A 119 -23.94 -17.07 -9.52
C PHE A 119 -22.74 -16.38 -8.84
N GLU A 120 -21.50 -16.70 -9.25
CA GLU A 120 -20.32 -16.01 -8.74
C GLU A 120 -20.29 -14.55 -9.18
N LEU A 121 -20.71 -13.66 -8.28
CA LEU A 121 -20.74 -12.21 -8.50
C LEU A 121 -19.41 -11.61 -8.98
N LEU A 122 -18.29 -12.22 -8.56
CA LEU A 122 -16.95 -11.68 -8.81
C LEU A 122 -16.11 -12.55 -9.76
N ASN A 123 -16.61 -13.68 -10.26
CA ASN A 123 -15.89 -14.61 -11.16
C ASN A 123 -14.42 -14.85 -10.71
N VAL A 124 -14.23 -15.31 -9.48
CA VAL A 124 -12.91 -15.38 -8.84
C VAL A 124 -12.26 -16.72 -9.15
N GLY A 125 -11.15 -16.70 -9.90
CA GLY A 125 -10.33 -17.88 -10.13
C GLY A 125 -9.23 -18.09 -9.07
N TRP A 126 -8.51 -19.20 -9.19
CA TRP A 126 -7.37 -19.54 -8.31
C TRP A 126 -6.26 -18.48 -8.31
N GLY A 127 -6.02 -17.81 -9.44
CA GLY A 127 -5.06 -16.71 -9.53
C GLY A 127 -5.43 -15.54 -8.63
N ASN A 128 -6.68 -15.11 -8.67
CA ASN A 128 -7.23 -14.08 -7.79
C ASN A 128 -7.13 -14.51 -6.31
N ALA A 129 -7.49 -15.76 -5.97
CA ALA A 129 -7.39 -16.25 -4.59
C ALA A 129 -5.96 -16.16 -4.03
N ALA A 130 -4.96 -16.58 -4.81
CA ALA A 130 -3.55 -16.48 -4.44
C ALA A 130 -3.10 -15.01 -4.32
N LEU A 131 -3.49 -14.17 -5.27
CA LEU A 131 -3.18 -12.73 -5.26
C LEU A 131 -3.74 -12.05 -3.99
N TYR A 132 -4.98 -12.36 -3.61
CA TYR A 132 -5.61 -11.77 -2.43
C TYR A 132 -4.89 -12.21 -1.16
N LEU A 133 -4.55 -13.49 -1.04
CA LEU A 133 -3.82 -13.99 0.12
C LEU A 133 -2.45 -13.30 0.26
N ILE A 134 -1.69 -13.20 -0.83
CA ILE A 134 -0.39 -12.50 -0.85
C ILE A 134 -0.58 -11.03 -0.47
N THR A 135 -1.63 -10.38 -0.97
CA THR A 135 -1.93 -8.98 -0.68
C THR A 135 -2.31 -8.77 0.78
N THR A 136 -3.06 -9.69 1.38
CA THR A 136 -3.36 -9.70 2.81
C THR A 136 -2.08 -9.75 3.64
N LEU A 137 -1.18 -10.67 3.32
CA LEU A 137 0.11 -10.80 4.02
C LEU A 137 0.99 -9.54 3.85
N ALA A 138 1.00 -8.94 2.65
CA ALA A 138 1.71 -7.70 2.40
C ALA A 138 1.12 -6.54 3.22
N GLY A 139 -0.21 -6.40 3.27
CA GLY A 139 -0.88 -5.38 4.10
C GLY A 139 -0.53 -5.52 5.59
N LEU A 140 -0.54 -6.76 6.10
CA LEU A 140 -0.13 -7.06 7.46
C LEU A 140 1.33 -6.66 7.72
N ALA A 141 2.24 -7.04 6.82
CA ALA A 141 3.66 -6.69 6.91
C ALA A 141 3.88 -5.17 6.91
N ILE A 142 3.19 -4.43 6.02
CA ILE A 142 3.24 -2.96 5.98
C ILE A 142 2.75 -2.37 7.31
N SER A 143 1.64 -2.87 7.85
CA SER A 143 1.05 -2.38 9.10
C SER A 143 1.99 -2.54 10.30
N ILE A 144 2.63 -3.71 10.43
CA ILE A 144 3.62 -4.00 11.47
C ILE A 144 4.86 -3.12 11.28
N GLY A 145 5.39 -3.08 10.05
CA GLY A 145 6.60 -2.34 9.71
C GLY A 145 6.50 -0.83 9.91
N ALA A 146 5.34 -0.26 9.58
CA ALA A 146 5.09 1.16 9.78
C ALA A 146 4.92 1.53 11.27
N SER A 147 4.65 0.56 12.15
CA SER A 147 4.42 0.77 13.59
C SER A 147 5.71 0.75 14.43
N GLY A 148 6.82 0.19 13.93
CA GLY A 148 8.08 0.03 14.67
C GLY A 148 8.90 1.31 14.92
N GLY A 149 8.35 2.49 14.62
CA GLY A 149 9.08 3.77 14.67
C GLY A 149 8.87 4.60 15.94
N LYS A 150 8.71 4.00 17.13
CA LYS A 150 8.70 4.80 18.36
C LYS A 150 10.09 5.41 18.54
N PRO A 151 10.23 6.75 18.59
CA PRO A 151 11.45 7.36 19.08
C PRO A 151 11.65 6.83 20.50
N PHE A 152 12.79 6.21 20.78
CA PHE A 152 13.21 6.01 22.16
C PHE A 152 13.17 7.39 22.83
N PRO A 153 12.56 7.55 24.02
CA PRO A 153 12.73 8.77 24.79
C PRO A 153 14.22 8.89 25.10
N THR A 154 14.94 9.76 24.39
CA THR A 154 16.40 9.87 24.54
C THR A 154 16.83 10.76 25.69
N GLU A 155 15.92 11.31 26.48
CA GLU A 155 16.32 12.01 27.69
C GLU A 155 15.29 11.77 28.80
N PRO A 156 15.69 11.16 29.93
CA PRO A 156 14.95 11.38 31.16
C PRO A 156 14.92 12.89 31.45
N PRO A 157 13.87 13.40 32.12
CA PRO A 157 13.85 14.78 32.60
C PRO A 157 15.16 15.02 33.34
N ARG A 158 15.95 15.98 32.85
CA ARG A 158 17.11 16.44 33.58
C ARG A 158 16.53 17.11 34.82
N ASP A 159 16.55 16.39 35.94
CA ASP A 159 16.26 16.96 37.26
C ASP A 159 17.22 18.14 37.40
N THR A 160 16.67 19.34 37.25
CA THR A 160 17.32 20.58 37.67
C THR A 160 16.95 20.86 39.11
N ASP A 161 16.86 19.81 39.91
CA ASP A 161 17.00 19.88 41.35
C ASP A 161 18.51 19.80 41.60
N GLU A 162 19.06 20.81 42.29
CA GLU A 162 20.47 21.02 42.64
C GLU A 162 21.26 22.03 41.79
N VAL A 163 20.92 23.31 41.90
CA VAL A 163 21.90 24.30 42.40
C VAL A 163 21.16 25.32 43.27
N MET A 164 21.69 25.46 44.50
CA MET A 164 21.26 26.31 45.62
C MET A 164 20.98 27.77 45.27
#